data_AF-A0A8S8XLI3-F1
#
_entry.id   AF-A0A8S8XLI3-F1
#
_cell.length_a   1.000
_cell.length_b   1.000
_cell.length_c   1.000
_cell.angle_alpha   90.00
_cell.angle_beta   90.00
_cell.angle_gamma   90.00
#
_symmetry.space_group_name_H-M   'P 1'
#
loop_
_entity.id
_entity.type
_entity.pdbx_description
1 polymer ?
#
loop_
_entity_poly.entity_id
_entity_poly.type
_entity_poly.pdbx_seq_one_letter_code
_entity_poly.pdbx_strand_id
1 'polypeptide(L)'
;MLLRKRLDEHLSGRLLLERALKSWGINTSLLEVRRNQFRAPSIAYLPGSWIRQALPSISIGHSNGWVFVALIEPGWTIGIDAEPHDLAISAGVFDMMAKGEELLFLQSNPQHSVTLWTGKEAIQKAARMGMHLNPRNIEIPIDNRKSIISIENTNFQLENLTKNGYNISVAITPGDGYDSISEDELLDQTLERMNSIPDWSVGCNTTRSNL
;
A
#
# COMPACT_ATOMS: atom_id res chain seq x y z
N MET A 1 -8.11 -11.74 25.78
CA MET A 1 -7.42 -10.42 25.77
C MET A 1 -6.83 -10.10 24.39
N LEU A 2 -6.01 -10.99 23.80
CA LEU A 2 -5.42 -10.81 22.44
C LEU A 2 -6.43 -10.62 21.30
N LEU A 3 -7.55 -11.35 21.30
CA LEU A 3 -8.57 -11.24 20.25
C LEU A 3 -9.25 -9.85 20.24
N ARG A 4 -9.50 -9.29 21.43
CA ARG A 4 -10.12 -7.97 21.59
C ARG A 4 -9.18 -6.87 21.11
N LYS A 5 -7.89 -6.94 21.48
CA LYS A 5 -6.87 -6.01 20.97
C LYS A 5 -6.82 -5.99 19.44
N ARG A 6 -6.77 -7.17 18.80
CA ARG A 6 -6.75 -7.28 17.32
C ARG A 6 -8.04 -6.76 16.68
N LEU A 7 -9.19 -6.99 17.32
CA LEU A 7 -10.46 -6.46 16.86
C LEU A 7 -10.45 -4.93 16.92
N ASP A 8 -10.00 -4.36 18.03
CA ASP A 8 -9.96 -2.91 18.25
C ASP A 8 -8.98 -2.24 17.26
N GLU A 9 -7.81 -2.84 17.01
CA GLU A 9 -6.86 -2.39 15.98
C GLU A 9 -7.50 -2.43 14.58
N HIS A 10 -8.22 -3.50 14.26
CA HIS A 10 -8.88 -3.62 12.96
C HIS A 10 -10.00 -2.58 12.76
N LEU A 11 -10.86 -2.38 13.77
CA LEU A 11 -11.94 -1.40 13.74
C LEU A 11 -11.39 0.03 13.68
N SER A 12 -10.35 0.31 14.47
CA SER A 12 -9.69 1.62 14.47
C SER A 12 -9.05 1.92 13.12
N GLY A 13 -8.45 0.93 12.47
CA GLY A 13 -7.90 1.08 11.12
C GLY A 13 -8.95 1.36 10.07
N ARG A 14 -10.11 0.67 10.11
CA ARG A 14 -11.23 0.98 9.21
C ARG A 14 -11.78 2.38 9.44
N LEU A 15 -11.95 2.79 10.70
CA LEU A 15 -12.45 4.12 11.04
C LEU A 15 -11.48 5.22 10.58
N LEU A 16 -10.18 5.03 10.81
CA LEU A 16 -9.16 6.00 10.37
C LEU A 16 -9.09 6.07 8.84
N LEU A 17 -9.17 4.93 8.15
CA LEU A 17 -9.22 4.89 6.69
C LEU A 17 -10.42 5.66 6.15
N GLU A 18 -11.62 5.41 6.71
CA GLU A 18 -12.83 6.11 6.31
C GLU A 18 -12.69 7.64 6.47
N ARG A 19 -12.13 8.09 7.60
CA ARG A 19 -11.87 9.52 7.85
C ARG A 19 -10.85 10.10 6.87
N ALA A 20 -9.78 9.36 6.59
CA ALA A 20 -8.75 9.79 5.64
C ALA A 20 -9.33 9.94 4.23
N LEU A 21 -10.12 8.96 3.77
CA LEU A 21 -10.78 9.00 2.46
C LEU A 21 -11.82 10.13 2.35
N LYS A 22 -12.61 10.35 3.41
CA LYS A 22 -13.53 11.51 3.47
C LYS A 22 -12.78 12.83 3.40
N SER A 23 -11.65 12.96 4.11
CA SER A 23 -10.80 14.14 4.04
C SER A 23 -10.15 14.33 2.67
N TRP A 24 -9.92 13.24 1.93
CA TRP A 24 -9.45 13.25 0.53
C TRP A 24 -10.56 13.66 -0.46
N GLY A 25 -11.82 13.68 -0.02
CA GLY A 25 -12.97 14.01 -0.88
C GLY A 25 -13.61 12.81 -1.57
N ILE A 26 -13.45 11.60 -1.02
CA ILE A 26 -14.08 10.38 -1.54
C ILE A 26 -15.28 10.00 -0.68
N ASN A 27 -16.39 9.67 -1.35
CA ASN A 27 -17.55 9.07 -0.70
C ASN A 27 -17.29 7.59 -0.40
N THR A 28 -17.19 7.25 0.88
CA THR A 28 -16.88 5.88 1.33
C THR A 28 -18.09 4.94 1.35
N SER A 29 -19.31 5.45 1.13
CA SER A 29 -20.54 4.65 1.23
C SER A 29 -20.65 3.56 0.16
N LEU A 30 -19.92 3.73 -0.95
CA LEU A 30 -19.93 2.84 -2.11
C LEU A 30 -18.58 2.15 -2.31
N LEU A 31 -17.75 2.11 -1.27
CA LEU A 31 -16.45 1.47 -1.32
C LEU A 31 -16.45 0.12 -0.61
N GLU A 32 -15.65 -0.78 -1.15
CA GLU A 32 -15.20 -1.99 -0.48
C GLU A 32 -13.67 -2.00 -0.36
N VAL A 33 -13.19 -2.79 0.60
CA VAL A 33 -11.76 -3.09 0.74
C VAL A 33 -11.51 -4.48 0.18
N ARG A 34 -10.73 -4.55 -0.89
CA ARG A 34 -10.25 -5.80 -1.50
C ARG A 34 -8.87 -6.15 -0.97
N ARG A 35 -8.46 -7.39 -1.21
CA ARG A 35 -7.13 -7.89 -0.85
C ARG A 35 -6.60 -8.75 -1.98
N ASN A 36 -5.36 -8.50 -2.39
CA ASN A 36 -4.68 -9.34 -3.37
C ASN A 36 -4.25 -10.69 -2.75
N GLN A 37 -3.61 -11.54 -3.56
CA GLN A 37 -3.08 -12.85 -3.13
C GLN A 37 -2.09 -12.78 -1.95
N PHE A 38 -1.38 -11.66 -1.79
CA PHE A 38 -0.46 -11.39 -0.68
C PHE A 38 -1.14 -10.67 0.49
N ARG A 39 -2.47 -10.53 0.45
CA ARG A 39 -3.32 -9.85 1.44
C ARG A 39 -3.09 -8.34 1.54
N ALA A 40 -2.41 -7.73 0.58
CA ALA A 40 -2.26 -6.27 0.50
C ALA A 40 -3.64 -5.64 0.21
N PRO A 41 -4.09 -4.68 1.03
CA PRO A 41 -5.39 -4.07 0.85
C PRO A 41 -5.42 -3.11 -0.35
N SER A 42 -6.56 -3.01 -1.00
CA SER A 42 -6.90 -1.98 -1.98
C SER A 42 -8.35 -1.53 -1.74
N ILE A 43 -8.71 -0.36 -2.24
CA ILE A 43 -10.11 0.11 -2.23
C ILE A 43 -10.68 0.05 -3.64
N ALA A 44 -11.95 -0.34 -3.73
CA ALA A 44 -12.68 -0.41 -4.98
C ALA A 44 -14.12 0.07 -4.76
N TYR A 45 -14.76 0.50 -5.85
CA TYR A 45 -16.20 0.71 -5.81
C TYR A 45 -16.92 -0.63 -5.72
N LEU A 46 -18.08 -0.63 -5.05
CA LEU A 46 -18.97 -1.78 -5.05
C LEU A 46 -19.40 -2.10 -6.49
N PRO A 47 -19.45 -3.39 -6.88
CA PRO A 47 -19.98 -3.83 -8.17
C PRO A 47 -21.32 -3.16 -8.51
N GLY A 48 -21.51 -2.77 -9.77
CA GLY A 48 -22.69 -2.02 -10.23
C GLY A 48 -22.71 -0.53 -9.88
N SER A 49 -21.67 0.02 -9.26
CA SER A 49 -21.52 1.46 -9.04
C SER A 49 -20.93 2.15 -10.27
N TRP A 50 -21.69 3.05 -10.90
CA TRP A 50 -21.22 3.81 -12.07
C TRP A 50 -20.51 5.10 -11.64
N ILE A 51 -19.32 4.97 -11.03
CA ILE A 51 -18.52 6.11 -10.53
C ILE A 51 -17.18 6.18 -11.25
N ARG A 52 -16.80 7.40 -11.65
CA ARG A 52 -15.60 7.68 -12.46
C ARG A 52 -14.43 8.32 -11.68
N GLN A 53 -14.60 8.52 -10.38
CA GLN A 53 -13.55 9.14 -9.55
C GLN A 53 -12.45 8.11 -9.26
N ALA A 54 -11.24 8.35 -9.74
CA ALA A 54 -10.08 7.51 -9.46
C ALA A 54 -9.80 7.43 -7.94
N LEU A 55 -9.46 6.23 -7.46
CA LEU A 55 -9.24 5.95 -6.05
C LEU A 55 -7.75 5.98 -5.71
N PRO A 56 -7.36 6.53 -4.54
CA PRO A 56 -5.99 6.53 -4.07
C PRO A 56 -5.54 5.10 -3.72
N SER A 57 -4.25 4.84 -3.84
CA SER A 57 -3.67 3.66 -3.20
C SER A 57 -3.59 3.88 -1.69
N ILE A 58 -3.74 2.81 -0.94
CA ILE A 58 -3.82 2.86 0.52
C ILE A 58 -2.79 1.95 1.17
N SER A 59 -2.31 2.35 2.35
CA SER A 59 -1.54 1.47 3.22
C SER A 59 -1.96 1.68 4.67
N ILE A 60 -2.03 0.59 5.42
CA ILE A 60 -2.48 0.60 6.81
C ILE A 60 -1.46 -0.17 7.65
N GLY A 61 -1.04 0.45 8.75
CA GLY A 61 -0.19 -0.17 9.76
C GLY A 61 -0.79 0.03 11.15
N HIS A 62 -0.44 -0.82 12.10
CA HIS A 62 -0.81 -0.63 13.49
C HIS A 62 0.39 -0.97 14.38
N SER A 63 0.63 -0.15 15.40
CA SER A 63 1.62 -0.48 16.40
C SER A 63 1.29 0.17 17.73
N ASN A 64 1.52 -0.58 18.81
CA ASN A 64 1.36 -0.14 20.20
C ASN A 64 0.05 0.61 20.50
N GLY A 65 -1.07 0.12 19.95
CA GLY A 65 -2.40 0.73 20.16
C GLY A 65 -2.72 1.92 19.25
N TRP A 66 -1.82 2.27 18.33
CA TRP A 66 -2.01 3.28 17.30
C TRP A 66 -2.25 2.63 15.94
N VAL A 67 -2.96 3.35 15.09
CA VAL A 67 -3.17 2.99 13.69
C VAL A 67 -2.69 4.12 12.80
N PHE A 68 -2.04 3.73 11.71
CA PHE A 68 -1.45 4.60 10.72
C PHE A 68 -2.10 4.28 9.37
N VAL A 69 -2.53 5.32 8.66
CA VAL A 69 -3.08 5.20 7.31
C VAL A 69 -2.32 6.16 6.42
N ALA A 70 -1.90 5.67 5.27
CA ALA A 70 -1.31 6.47 4.21
C ALA A 70 -2.15 6.33 2.94
N LEU A 71 -2.33 7.45 2.24
CA LEU A 71 -3.02 7.55 0.97
C LEU A 71 -2.06 8.24 -0.02
N ILE A 72 -2.09 7.81 -1.28
CA ILE A 72 -1.37 8.47 -2.37
C ILE A 72 -2.24 8.54 -3.62
N GLU A 73 -2.01 9.53 -4.47
CA GLU A 73 -2.74 9.69 -5.71
C GLU A 73 -2.68 8.45 -6.63
N PRO A 74 -3.69 8.26 -7.51
CA PRO A 74 -3.70 7.18 -8.50
C PRO A 74 -2.43 7.16 -9.36
N GLY A 75 -2.01 5.96 -9.79
CA GLY A 75 -0.77 5.74 -10.53
C GLY A 75 0.46 5.51 -9.65
N TRP A 76 0.28 5.57 -8.33
CA TRP A 76 1.29 5.22 -7.34
C TRP A 76 0.75 4.20 -6.34
N THR A 77 1.67 3.41 -5.79
CA THR A 77 1.43 2.60 -4.60
C THR A 77 2.15 3.21 -3.40
N ILE A 78 1.61 2.97 -2.21
CA ILE A 78 2.19 3.44 -0.96
C ILE A 78 2.28 2.31 0.05
N GLY A 79 3.33 2.35 0.87
CA GLY A 79 3.54 1.50 2.02
C GLY A 79 3.84 2.35 3.25
N ILE A 80 3.14 2.10 4.36
CA ILE A 80 3.45 2.72 5.65
C ILE A 80 3.70 1.65 6.69
N ASP A 81 4.78 1.84 7.44
CA ASP A 81 5.03 1.08 8.65
C ASP A 81 5.51 2.00 9.76
N ALA A 82 5.17 1.66 11.00
CA ALA A 82 5.47 2.49 12.14
C ALA A 82 5.61 1.66 13.40
N GLU A 83 6.67 1.92 14.16
CA GLU A 83 6.97 1.22 15.41
C GLU A 83 7.48 2.22 16.47
N PRO A 84 7.32 1.95 17.78
CA PRO A 84 7.88 2.79 18.82
C PRO A 84 9.38 2.99 18.61
N HIS A 85 9.84 4.23 18.75
CA HIS A 85 11.24 4.58 18.53
C HIS A 85 12.19 3.82 19.47
N ASP A 86 11.71 3.51 20.68
CA ASP A 86 12.41 2.77 21.72
C ASP A 86 12.21 1.26 21.65
N LEU A 87 11.57 0.73 20.60
CA LEU A 87 11.38 -0.70 20.43
C LEU A 87 12.73 -1.41 20.31
N ALA A 88 12.99 -2.33 21.25
CA ALA A 88 14.16 -3.20 21.17
C ALA A 88 13.84 -4.42 20.31
N ILE A 89 14.32 -4.43 19.06
CA ILE A 89 14.24 -5.61 18.19
C ILE A 89 15.26 -6.65 18.68
N SER A 90 14.81 -7.90 18.84
CA SER A 90 15.68 -8.98 19.30
C SER A 90 16.72 -9.34 18.24
N ALA A 91 17.93 -9.68 18.67
CA ALA A 91 19.04 -9.98 17.75
C ALA A 91 18.73 -11.12 16.77
N GLY A 92 17.90 -12.10 17.16
CA GLY A 92 17.46 -13.18 16.28
C GLY A 92 16.59 -12.73 15.10
N VAL A 93 16.00 -11.52 15.16
CA VAL A 93 15.28 -10.92 14.03
C VAL A 93 16.25 -10.31 13.02
N PHE A 94 17.46 -9.95 13.41
CA PHE A 94 18.43 -9.33 12.50
C PHE A 94 18.79 -10.26 11.35
N ASP A 95 18.97 -11.56 11.62
CA ASP A 95 19.24 -12.58 10.59
C ASP A 95 18.08 -12.78 9.61
N MET A 96 16.86 -12.48 10.06
CA MET A 96 15.66 -12.52 9.21
C MET A 96 15.55 -11.26 8.36
N MET A 97 16.06 -10.12 8.84
CA MET A 97 15.93 -8.81 8.21
C MET A 97 17.08 -8.47 7.26
N ALA A 98 18.30 -8.89 7.56
CA ALA A 98 19.53 -8.44 6.90
C ALA A 98 20.47 -9.61 6.55
N LYS A 99 21.45 -9.34 5.70
CA LYS A 99 22.54 -10.26 5.36
C LYS A 99 23.84 -9.50 5.07
N GLY A 100 24.97 -10.21 5.05
CA GLY A 100 26.26 -9.63 4.68
C GLY A 100 26.65 -8.43 5.56
N GLU A 101 27.12 -7.35 4.94
CA GLU A 101 27.58 -6.15 5.64
C GLU A 101 26.46 -5.44 6.42
N GLU A 102 25.23 -5.43 5.91
CA GLU A 102 24.06 -4.84 6.59
C GLU A 102 23.80 -5.52 7.94
N LEU A 103 23.93 -6.85 7.99
CA LEU A 103 23.75 -7.63 9.22
C LEU A 103 24.85 -7.35 10.24
N LEU A 104 26.12 -7.33 9.80
CA LEU A 104 27.26 -7.01 10.67
C LEU A 104 27.14 -5.59 11.23
N PHE A 105 26.69 -4.65 10.40
CA PHE A 105 26.41 -3.29 10.83
C PHE A 105 25.32 -3.24 11.90
N LEU A 106 24.18 -3.91 11.67
CA LEU A 106 23.05 -3.98 12.61
C LEU A 106 23.42 -4.59 13.96
N GLN A 107 24.23 -5.66 13.95
CA GLN A 107 24.71 -6.28 15.18
C GLN A 107 25.59 -5.31 16.00
N SER A 108 26.39 -4.49 15.32
CA SER A 108 27.23 -3.47 15.96
C SER A 108 26.46 -2.21 16.36
N ASN A 109 25.33 -1.95 15.69
CA ASN A 109 24.55 -0.71 15.80
C ASN A 109 23.03 -1.01 15.94
N PRO A 110 22.60 -1.71 17.01
CA PRO A 110 21.22 -2.17 17.17
C PRO A 110 20.19 -1.02 17.25
N GLN A 111 20.62 0.21 17.52
CA GLN A 111 19.76 1.40 17.52
C GLN A 111 19.11 1.71 16.17
N HIS A 112 19.70 1.26 15.04
CA HIS A 112 19.11 1.46 13.71
C HIS A 112 18.11 0.35 13.32
N SER A 113 17.95 -0.68 14.16
CA SER A 113 17.13 -1.85 13.85
C SER A 113 15.68 -1.49 13.54
N VAL A 114 15.07 -0.60 14.33
CA VAL A 114 13.67 -0.18 14.14
C VAL A 114 13.50 0.53 12.80
N THR A 115 14.37 1.50 12.48
CA THR A 115 14.30 2.25 11.22
C THR A 115 14.49 1.35 10.00
N LEU A 116 15.41 0.38 10.09
CA LEU A 116 15.62 -0.59 9.02
C LEU A 116 14.43 -1.54 8.87
N TRP A 117 13.85 -1.99 10.00
CA TRP A 117 12.66 -2.82 10.00
C TRP A 117 11.46 -2.11 9.37
N THR A 118 11.10 -0.93 9.88
CA THR A 118 9.96 -0.16 9.37
C THR A 118 10.19 0.24 7.90
N GLY A 119 11.43 0.55 7.51
CA GLY A 119 11.78 0.86 6.14
C GLY A 119 11.53 -0.31 5.18
N LYS A 120 11.97 -1.52 5.56
CA LYS A 120 11.79 -2.73 4.75
C LYS A 120 10.31 -3.12 4.66
N GLU A 121 9.58 -3.07 5.77
CA GLU A 121 8.13 -3.32 5.80
C GLU A 121 7.35 -2.30 4.97
N ALA A 122 7.73 -1.01 5.01
CA ALA A 122 7.14 0.00 4.15
C ALA A 122 7.36 -0.32 2.66
N ILE A 123 8.57 -0.72 2.26
CA ILE A 123 8.85 -1.14 0.88
C ILE A 123 8.04 -2.38 0.49
N GLN A 124 7.97 -3.40 1.34
CA GLN A 124 7.17 -4.60 1.09
C GLN A 124 5.67 -4.30 0.92
N LYS A 125 5.15 -3.35 1.70
CA LYS A 125 3.76 -2.87 1.58
C LYS A 125 3.55 -2.07 0.30
N ALA A 126 4.48 -1.19 -0.07
CA ALA A 126 4.42 -0.44 -1.33
C ALA A 126 4.51 -1.38 -2.54
N ALA A 127 5.34 -2.42 -2.47
CA ALA A 127 5.42 -3.48 -3.47
C ALA A 127 4.17 -4.38 -3.51
N ARG A 128 3.31 -4.30 -2.49
CA ARG A 128 2.08 -5.11 -2.34
C ARG A 128 2.34 -6.63 -2.33
N MET A 129 3.56 -7.04 -1.94
CA MET A 129 4.02 -8.44 -1.89
C MET A 129 4.16 -8.97 -0.46
N GLY A 130 4.17 -8.10 0.54
CA GLY A 130 4.46 -8.49 1.93
C GLY A 130 5.77 -9.28 2.02
N MET A 131 5.80 -10.32 2.84
CA MET A 131 6.98 -11.17 3.04
C MET A 131 7.38 -12.04 1.84
N HIS A 132 6.61 -12.04 0.75
CA HIS A 132 7.05 -12.67 -0.50
C HIS A 132 8.25 -11.93 -1.10
N LEU A 133 8.33 -10.61 -0.90
CA LEU A 133 9.56 -9.86 -1.09
C LEU A 133 10.45 -10.07 0.14
N ASN A 134 11.53 -10.83 -0.03
CA ASN A 134 12.42 -11.15 1.08
C ASN A 134 13.10 -9.87 1.62
N PRO A 135 12.96 -9.53 2.92
CA PRO A 135 13.53 -8.30 3.48
C PRO A 135 15.06 -8.24 3.37
N ARG A 136 15.73 -9.40 3.30
CA ARG A 136 17.19 -9.50 3.13
C ARG A 136 17.66 -9.12 1.73
N ASN A 137 16.74 -8.91 0.78
CA ASN A 137 17.04 -8.42 -0.57
C ASN A 137 16.76 -6.92 -0.72
N ILE A 138 16.29 -6.26 0.34
CA ILE A 138 16.04 -4.83 0.38
C ILE A 138 17.21 -4.19 1.12
N GLU A 139 18.08 -3.50 0.41
CA GLU A 139 19.21 -2.80 1.03
C GLU A 139 18.86 -1.33 1.20
N ILE A 140 18.76 -0.87 2.45
CA ILE A 140 18.41 0.52 2.76
C ILE A 140 19.69 1.25 3.19
N PRO A 141 20.09 2.35 2.53
CA PRO A 141 21.20 3.17 2.97
C PRO A 141 20.95 3.68 4.39
N ILE A 142 21.88 3.39 5.28
CA ILE A 142 21.83 3.77 6.68
C ILE A 142 21.99 5.31 6.78
N ASP A 143 21.31 5.92 7.77
CA ASP A 143 21.30 7.37 8.07
C ASP A 143 20.68 8.30 7.02
N ASN A 144 20.19 7.77 5.91
CA ASN A 144 19.44 8.57 4.96
C ASN A 144 17.96 8.66 5.34
N ARG A 145 17.53 9.89 5.65
CA ARG A 145 16.10 10.20 5.85
C ARG A 145 15.28 9.89 4.59
N LYS A 146 15.85 10.15 3.42
CA LYS A 146 15.23 9.90 2.11
C LYS A 146 16.17 9.09 1.25
N SER A 147 15.66 8.03 0.64
CA SER A 147 16.44 7.11 -0.18
C SER A 147 15.64 6.65 -1.38
N ILE A 148 16.32 6.42 -2.51
CA ILE A 148 15.76 5.70 -3.65
C ILE A 148 16.32 4.28 -3.59
N ILE A 149 15.44 3.29 -3.48
CA ILE A 149 15.80 1.87 -3.44
C ILE A 149 15.34 1.24 -4.74
N SER A 150 16.27 0.70 -5.51
CA SER A 150 15.98 -0.02 -6.75
C SER A 150 15.90 -1.51 -6.47
N ILE A 151 14.76 -2.12 -6.76
CA ILE A 151 14.54 -3.56 -6.64
C ILE A 151 14.03 -4.03 -7.99
N GLU A 152 14.81 -4.90 -8.64
CA GLU A 152 14.56 -5.33 -10.03
C GLU A 152 14.42 -4.10 -10.96
N ASN A 153 13.26 -3.93 -11.60
CA ASN A 153 12.97 -2.82 -12.52
C ASN A 153 12.14 -1.71 -11.87
N THR A 154 11.99 -1.73 -10.54
CA THR A 154 11.10 -0.82 -9.80
C THR A 154 11.90 0.03 -8.83
N ASN A 155 11.62 1.34 -8.82
CA ASN A 155 12.25 2.29 -7.91
C ASN A 155 11.27 2.68 -6.81
N PHE A 156 11.70 2.53 -5.56
CA PHE A 156 10.95 2.93 -4.37
C PHE A 156 11.58 4.19 -3.80
N GLN A 157 10.77 5.22 -3.56
CA GLN A 157 11.19 6.37 -2.76
C GLN A 157 10.79 6.09 -1.32
N LEU A 158 11.78 5.95 -0.44
CA LEU A 158 11.59 5.72 0.99
C LEU A 158 11.88 7.00 1.76
N GLU A 159 10.97 7.41 2.64
CA GLU A 159 11.20 8.42 3.66
C GLU A 159 11.02 7.82 5.06
N ASN A 160 12.03 7.99 5.91
CA ASN A 160 12.00 7.66 7.33
C ASN A 160 11.83 8.95 8.13
N LEU A 161 10.96 8.94 9.14
CA LEU A 161 10.74 10.09 10.01
C LEU A 161 10.38 9.63 11.43
N THR A 162 10.72 10.44 12.42
CA THR A 162 10.33 10.21 13.81
C THR A 162 9.26 11.22 14.21
N LYS A 163 8.11 10.75 14.69
CA LYS A 163 7.01 11.62 15.14
C LYS A 163 6.26 10.99 16.31
N ASN A 164 5.98 11.78 17.34
CA ASN A 164 5.22 11.36 18.52
C ASN A 164 5.76 10.07 19.19
N GLY A 165 7.09 9.87 19.19
CA GLY A 165 7.72 8.68 19.75
C GLY A 165 7.67 7.44 18.85
N TYR A 166 7.25 7.56 17.58
CA TYR A 166 7.27 6.49 16.58
C TYR A 166 8.31 6.76 15.52
N ASN A 167 9.02 5.72 15.10
CA ASN A 167 9.70 5.67 13.82
C ASN A 167 8.69 5.25 12.77
N ILE A 168 8.49 6.10 11.77
CA ILE A 168 7.53 5.93 10.69
C ILE A 168 8.31 5.90 9.39
N SER A 169 8.08 4.88 8.60
CA SER A 169 8.64 4.73 7.27
C SER A 169 7.52 4.74 6.24
N VAL A 170 7.67 5.56 5.21
CA VAL A 170 6.75 5.63 4.08
C VAL A 170 7.52 5.35 2.80
N ALA A 171 7.07 4.36 2.04
CA ALA A 171 7.63 4.04 0.73
C ALA A 171 6.58 4.27 -0.35
N ILE A 172 6.98 4.85 -1.48
CA ILE A 172 6.11 5.04 -2.65
C ILE A 172 6.80 4.52 -3.91
N THR A 173 6.03 3.99 -4.84
CA THR A 173 6.52 3.55 -6.15
C THR A 173 5.42 3.65 -7.20
N PRO A 174 5.73 3.78 -8.51
CA PRO A 174 4.71 3.74 -9.54
C PRO A 174 3.95 2.39 -9.52
N GLY A 175 2.64 2.45 -9.71
CA GLY A 175 1.81 1.25 -9.84
C GLY A 175 0.34 1.54 -9.56
N ASP A 176 -0.53 0.63 -9.96
CA ASP A 176 -1.96 0.90 -9.99
C ASP A 176 -2.60 0.93 -8.60
N GLY A 177 -1.94 0.35 -7.59
CA GLY A 177 -2.41 0.38 -6.20
C GLY A 177 -3.79 -0.26 -5.98
N TYR A 178 -4.30 -0.89 -7.02
CA TYR A 178 -5.65 -1.37 -7.21
C TYR A 178 -5.62 -2.85 -7.60
N ASP A 179 -6.63 -3.61 -7.19
CA ASP A 179 -6.81 -5.00 -7.62
C ASP A 179 -8.08 -5.06 -8.48
N SER A 180 -7.89 -5.06 -9.80
CA SER A 180 -8.98 -5.12 -10.78
C SER A 180 -9.68 -6.47 -10.77
N ILE A 181 -10.99 -6.44 -11.02
CA ILE A 181 -11.78 -7.61 -11.39
C ILE A 181 -12.25 -7.49 -12.84
N SER A 182 -12.76 -8.58 -13.42
CA SER A 182 -13.21 -8.59 -14.83
C SER A 182 -14.29 -7.55 -15.14
N GLU A 183 -15.11 -7.16 -14.16
CA GLU A 183 -16.08 -6.06 -14.31
C GLU A 183 -15.37 -4.70 -14.49
N ASP A 184 -14.34 -4.43 -13.69
CA ASP A 184 -13.57 -3.18 -13.79
C ASP A 184 -12.87 -3.09 -15.16
N GLU A 185 -12.28 -4.20 -15.61
CA GLU A 185 -11.62 -4.27 -16.92
C GLU A 185 -12.61 -4.04 -18.07
N LEU A 186 -13.84 -4.56 -17.95
CA LEU A 186 -14.89 -4.31 -18.93
C LEU A 186 -15.30 -2.84 -18.96
N LEU A 187 -15.38 -2.18 -17.78
CA LEU A 187 -15.68 -0.77 -17.67
C LEU A 187 -14.58 0.10 -18.29
N ASP A 188 -13.32 -0.22 -18.04
CA ASP A 188 -12.16 0.47 -18.61
C ASP A 188 -12.08 0.29 -20.14
N GLN A 189 -12.28 -0.93 -20.65
CA GLN A 189 -12.34 -1.17 -22.11
C GLN A 189 -13.50 -0.43 -22.77
N THR A 190 -14.66 -0.37 -22.10
CA THR A 190 -15.81 0.39 -22.59
C THR A 190 -15.49 1.88 -22.62
N LEU A 191 -14.82 2.40 -21.59
CA LEU A 191 -14.37 3.79 -21.51
C LEU A 191 -13.40 4.13 -22.64
N GLU A 192 -12.40 3.30 -22.89
CA GLU A 192 -11.44 3.51 -23.99
C GLU A 192 -12.15 3.58 -25.35
N ARG A 193 -13.13 2.70 -25.58
CA ARG A 193 -13.93 2.72 -26.81
C ARG A 193 -14.82 3.96 -26.91
N MET A 194 -15.43 4.39 -25.81
CA MET A 194 -16.22 5.63 -25.75
C MET A 194 -15.39 6.86 -26.09
N ASN A 195 -14.15 6.93 -25.57
CA ASN A 195 -13.27 8.07 -25.80
C ASN A 195 -12.63 8.07 -27.19
N SER A 196 -12.44 6.90 -27.80
CA SER A 196 -11.82 6.77 -29.13
C SER A 196 -12.81 6.86 -30.29
N ILE A 197 -14.12 6.71 -30.06
CA ILE A 197 -15.16 6.76 -31.08
C ILE A 197 -16.05 7.99 -30.86
N PRO A 198 -15.99 9.02 -31.74
CA PRO A 198 -16.78 10.25 -31.61
C PRO A 198 -18.31 10.02 -31.58
N ASP A 199 -18.78 8.99 -32.29
CA ASP A 199 -20.19 8.62 -32.41
C ASP A 199 -20.53 7.33 -31.65
N TRP A 200 -19.97 7.17 -30.44
CA TRP A 200 -20.27 6.00 -29.61
C TRP A 200 -21.77 5.93 -29.28
N SER A 201 -22.47 4.94 -29.85
CA SER A 201 -23.87 4.65 -29.55
C SER A 201 -23.99 3.35 -28.75
N VAL A 202 -24.71 3.37 -27.63
CA VAL A 202 -25.07 2.16 -26.89
C VAL A 202 -26.38 1.61 -27.47
N GLY A 203 -26.31 0.50 -28.20
CA GLY A 203 -27.49 -0.15 -28.77
C GLY A 203 -27.19 -1.51 -29.39
N CYS A 204 -28.18 -2.40 -29.41
CA CYS A 204 -28.12 -3.61 -30.23
C CYS A 204 -28.13 -3.19 -31.70
N ASN A 205 -26.97 -3.25 -32.37
CA ASN A 205 -26.92 -3.24 -33.84
C ASN A 205 -27.48 -4.57 -34.35
N THR A 206 -28.79 -4.76 -34.23
CA THR A 206 -29.51 -5.70 -35.10
C THR A 206 -29.63 -5.03 -36.45
N THR A 207 -28.54 -5.03 -37.23
CA THR A 207 -28.68 -4.95 -38.68
C THR A 207 -29.42 -6.22 -39.10
N ARG A 208 -30.74 -6.13 -39.24
CA ARG A 208 -31.48 -7.07 -40.06
C ARG A 208 -30.92 -6.92 -41.46
N SER A 209 -30.15 -7.91 -41.90
CA SER A 209 -29.81 -8.11 -43.30
C SER A 209 -31.12 -8.37 -44.04
N ASN A 210 -31.77 -7.29 -44.49
CA ASN A 210 -32.92 -7.38 -45.37
C ASN A 210 -32.53 -6.80 -46.72
N LEU A 211 -32.52 -7.72 -47.69
CA LEU A 211 -32.39 -7.60 -49.15
C LEU A 211 -30.97 -7.51 -49.71
#